data_AF-A0A7X8DL36-F1
#
_entry.id   AF-A0A7X8DL36-F1
#
_cell.length_a   1.000
_cell.length_b   1.000
_cell.length_c   1.000
_cell.angle_alpha   90.00
_cell.angle_beta   90.00
_cell.angle_gamma   90.00
#
_symmetry.space_group_name_H-M   'P 1'
#
loop_
_entity.id
_entity.type
_entity.pdbx_description
1 polymer ?
#
loop_
_entity_poly.entity_id
_entity_poly.type
_entity_poly.pdbx_seq_one_letter_code
_entity_poly.pdbx_strand_id
1 'polypeptide(L)'
;MKMDLEDGVVEIIIGSDNDEMELMIENTKIKTNVKGTKQWEDGPQEKPNTWFKLYRQIEDGNEEKVPGAGIKKLIDGATEVEWTDLDKTDINGNPYIFSIKEVDEKGNDFEPANYTKSEDGLTVTNKYIIPTNGEAKATKIWVDGPQEKPTIWFKLYRQTEGSNEEEVPDVEIKELIDGVTEVEWTGLEETDIDGNPYTFLVKEVDGDGNDFEPENYTKTEDALTVTNTYVSPKIEITGTKIWENGPKPEIELQLYRQIGEDGKRVAVGNPVVLAKGKTTYTWEEIDLTDKNGVEYIYTIDEIEVPENYTKTISEDGLTITNEYTIPSTQVKAIKKWVNGPREKPSIKLQLYRNGKAMEGEDYLVELPEGQGNLWTYTWYDLDATDIDGNEYTYTVDEVEVPEDYEKEISDDGLTITNTFIEKPGLPKTGESSNLPLYIIGSIFILLGFILRKRIA
;
A
#
# COMPACT_ATOMS: atom_id res chain seq x y z
N MET A 1 86.08 -44.18 -39.25
CA MET A 1 85.16 -44.06 -40.41
C MET A 1 83.75 -44.05 -39.82
N LYS A 2 82.95 -42.99 -40.04
CA LYS A 2 81.53 -43.02 -39.66
C LYS A 2 80.79 -43.72 -40.81
N MET A 3 80.15 -44.85 -40.53
CA MET A 3 79.32 -45.58 -41.49
C MET A 3 77.91 -45.63 -40.95
N ASP A 4 76.94 -45.13 -41.72
CA ASP A 4 75.53 -45.44 -41.50
C ASP A 4 75.29 -46.87 -42.02
N LEU A 5 74.77 -47.73 -41.16
CA LEU A 5 74.49 -49.13 -41.48
C LEU A 5 72.99 -49.31 -41.38
N GLU A 6 72.33 -49.34 -42.54
CA GLU A 6 70.89 -49.61 -42.60
C GLU A 6 70.57 -51.10 -42.35
N ASP A 7 71.51 -52.03 -42.56
CA ASP A 7 71.25 -53.49 -42.49
C ASP A 7 72.39 -54.34 -41.87
N GLY A 8 72.96 -53.88 -40.76
CA GLY A 8 73.46 -54.80 -39.73
C GLY A 8 74.62 -55.77 -40.04
N VAL A 9 75.56 -55.48 -40.95
CA VAL A 9 76.87 -56.19 -40.97
C VAL A 9 78.02 -55.21 -41.24
N VAL A 10 78.98 -55.16 -40.32
CA VAL A 10 80.28 -54.49 -40.51
C VAL A 10 81.32 -55.56 -40.79
N GLU A 11 81.82 -55.61 -42.03
CA GLU A 11 82.95 -56.46 -42.38
C GLU A 11 84.24 -55.63 -42.27
N ILE A 12 85.15 -56.07 -41.39
CA ILE A 12 86.42 -55.39 -41.11
C ILE A 12 87.56 -56.29 -41.58
N ILE A 13 88.31 -55.83 -42.58
CA ILE A 13 89.50 -56.52 -43.09
C ILE A 13 90.73 -55.89 -42.45
N ILE A 14 91.41 -56.63 -41.57
CA ILE A 14 92.63 -56.19 -40.87
C ILE A 14 93.85 -56.67 -41.67
N GLY A 15 94.73 -55.74 -42.06
CA GLY A 15 96.00 -56.02 -42.75
C GLY A 15 97.10 -56.52 -41.79
N SER A 16 97.96 -57.40 -42.26
CA SER A 16 98.87 -58.27 -41.47
C SER A 16 100.16 -57.62 -40.94
N ASP A 17 100.14 -56.36 -40.55
CA ASP A 17 101.31 -55.73 -39.92
C ASP A 17 101.10 -55.60 -38.41
N ASN A 18 102.13 -56.00 -37.66
CA ASN A 18 102.07 -56.60 -36.32
C ASN A 18 101.90 -55.58 -35.15
N ASP A 19 101.09 -54.54 -35.33
CA ASP A 19 100.72 -53.62 -34.26
C ASP A 19 99.29 -53.94 -33.78
N GLU A 20 99.09 -54.08 -32.46
CA GLU A 20 97.76 -54.27 -31.88
C GLU A 20 96.86 -53.09 -32.26
N MET A 21 95.89 -53.35 -33.15
CA MET A 21 94.91 -52.35 -33.56
C MET A 21 93.68 -52.49 -32.66
N GLU A 22 93.54 -51.61 -31.65
CA GLU A 22 92.30 -51.51 -30.88
C GLU A 22 91.17 -51.03 -31.80
N LEU A 23 90.14 -51.86 -31.89
CA LEU A 23 88.99 -51.59 -32.74
C LEU A 23 87.81 -51.17 -31.87
N MET A 24 87.58 -49.86 -31.79
CA MET A 24 86.42 -49.32 -31.09
C MET A 24 85.20 -49.33 -32.02
N ILE A 25 84.25 -50.23 -31.74
CA ILE A 25 82.91 -50.20 -32.35
C ILE A 25 81.99 -49.47 -31.39
N GLU A 26 81.69 -48.20 -31.71
CA GLU A 26 80.66 -47.45 -30.99
C GLU A 26 79.32 -47.61 -31.71
N ASN A 27 78.42 -48.42 -31.14
CA ASN A 27 77.03 -48.45 -31.57
C ASN A 27 76.32 -47.20 -31.04
N THR A 28 76.28 -46.15 -31.85
CA THR A 28 75.56 -44.92 -31.52
C THR A 28 74.11 -45.05 -31.97
N LYS A 29 73.20 -45.27 -31.03
CA LYS A 29 71.76 -45.29 -31.34
C LYS A 29 71.32 -43.94 -31.89
N ILE A 30 70.47 -43.96 -32.92
CA ILE A 30 69.86 -42.75 -33.46
C ILE A 30 68.92 -42.18 -32.40
N LYS A 31 69.05 -40.87 -32.14
CA LYS A 31 68.26 -40.15 -31.13
C LYS A 31 67.11 -39.37 -31.77
N THR A 32 66.04 -39.17 -31.00
CA THR A 32 64.89 -38.36 -31.39
C THR A 32 64.34 -37.59 -30.20
N ASN A 33 63.61 -36.52 -30.49
CA ASN A 33 62.75 -35.85 -29.53
C ASN A 33 61.31 -36.25 -29.80
N VAL A 34 60.51 -36.37 -28.73
CA VAL A 34 59.10 -36.72 -28.82
C VAL A 34 58.30 -35.65 -28.11
N LYS A 35 57.29 -35.13 -28.80
CA LYS A 35 56.34 -34.17 -28.25
C LYS A 35 55.00 -34.84 -28.00
N GLY A 36 54.50 -34.69 -26.78
CA GLY A 36 53.13 -35.05 -26.43
C GLY A 36 52.26 -33.81 -26.39
N THR A 37 51.00 -33.92 -26.80
CA THR A 37 50.04 -32.81 -26.84
C THR A 37 48.85 -33.06 -25.92
N LYS A 38 48.34 -31.98 -25.32
CA LYS A 38 47.13 -31.96 -24.50
C LYS A 38 46.06 -31.13 -25.19
N GLN A 39 44.87 -31.69 -25.27
CA GLN A 39 43.66 -31.01 -25.71
C GLN A 39 42.63 -31.01 -24.58
N TRP A 40 41.88 -29.92 -24.51
CA TRP A 40 40.73 -29.77 -23.62
C TRP A 40 39.51 -29.48 -24.47
N GLU A 41 38.46 -30.28 -24.30
CA GLU A 41 37.13 -30.03 -24.85
C GLU A 41 36.27 -29.47 -23.73
N ASP A 42 35.77 -28.25 -23.91
CA ASP A 42 34.89 -27.54 -22.98
C ASP A 42 35.51 -27.31 -21.56
N GLY A 43 34.69 -26.85 -20.63
CA GLY A 43 35.01 -26.68 -19.21
C GLY A 43 35.76 -25.40 -18.85
N PRO A 44 36.05 -25.21 -17.54
CA PRO A 44 36.57 -23.97 -16.97
C PRO A 44 37.83 -23.46 -17.66
N GLN A 45 38.01 -22.13 -17.70
CA GLN A 45 39.22 -21.51 -18.25
C GLN A 45 40.49 -22.02 -17.55
N GLU A 46 40.45 -22.14 -16.22
CA GLU A 46 41.50 -22.77 -15.44
C GLU A 46 41.45 -24.29 -15.59
N LYS A 47 42.53 -24.88 -16.08
CA LYS A 47 42.65 -26.33 -16.27
C LYS A 47 43.46 -26.94 -15.13
N PRO A 48 43.09 -28.15 -14.65
CA PRO A 48 43.85 -28.80 -13.61
C PRO A 48 45.24 -29.18 -14.11
N ASN A 49 46.22 -29.22 -13.21
CA ASN A 49 47.53 -29.78 -13.53
C ASN A 49 47.39 -31.24 -13.93
N THR A 50 48.09 -31.65 -14.99
CA THR A 50 48.15 -33.04 -15.45
C THR A 50 49.59 -33.50 -15.55
N TRP A 51 49.82 -34.80 -15.63
CA TRP A 51 51.17 -35.35 -15.83
C TRP A 51 51.14 -36.39 -16.93
N PHE A 52 52.13 -36.35 -17.82
CA PHE A 52 52.28 -37.33 -18.89
C PHE A 52 53.46 -38.24 -18.65
N LYS A 53 53.25 -39.51 -19.00
CA LYS A 53 54.27 -40.55 -18.99
C LYS A 53 54.43 -41.10 -20.39
N LEU A 54 55.68 -41.23 -20.82
CA LEU A 54 56.01 -41.65 -22.18
C LEU A 54 56.16 -43.18 -22.26
N TYR A 55 55.55 -43.74 -23.30
CA TYR A 55 55.59 -45.14 -23.66
C TYR A 55 56.13 -45.30 -25.10
N ARG A 56 56.63 -46.50 -25.39
CA ARG A 56 57.10 -46.87 -26.74
C ARG A 56 56.76 -48.33 -27.04
N GLN A 57 56.64 -48.64 -28.32
CA GLN A 57 56.51 -50.00 -28.83
C GLN A 57 57.11 -50.11 -30.24
N ILE A 58 57.38 -51.32 -30.70
CA ILE A 58 57.61 -51.62 -32.12
C ILE A 58 56.27 -52.10 -32.73
N GLU A 59 56.15 -52.14 -34.06
CA GLU A 59 54.88 -52.40 -34.77
C GLU A 59 54.09 -53.62 -34.25
N ASP A 60 54.79 -54.72 -33.94
CA ASP A 60 54.20 -55.95 -33.37
C ASP A 60 54.62 -56.22 -31.90
N GLY A 61 55.08 -55.18 -31.20
CA GLY A 61 55.60 -55.27 -29.83
C GLY A 61 54.57 -54.93 -28.76
N ASN A 62 54.89 -55.29 -27.51
CA ASN A 62 54.14 -54.79 -26.36
C ASN A 62 54.60 -53.37 -26.02
N GLU A 63 53.65 -52.53 -25.62
CA GLU A 63 53.93 -51.20 -25.08
C GLU A 63 54.73 -51.29 -23.78
N GLU A 64 55.83 -50.52 -23.71
CA GLU A 64 56.66 -50.39 -22.51
C GLU A 64 56.90 -48.92 -22.15
N LYS A 65 57.20 -48.67 -20.87
CA LYS A 65 57.62 -47.35 -20.39
C LYS A 65 58.98 -47.02 -21.00
N VAL A 66 59.16 -45.80 -21.50
CA VAL A 66 60.47 -45.38 -22.02
C VAL A 66 61.47 -45.23 -20.86
N PRO A 67 62.56 -46.03 -20.81
CA PRO A 67 63.52 -45.95 -19.71
C PRO A 67 64.19 -44.58 -19.66
N GLY A 68 64.29 -43.98 -18.47
CA GLY A 68 64.90 -42.66 -18.27
C GLY A 68 64.02 -41.47 -18.70
N ALA A 69 62.91 -41.69 -19.41
CA ALA A 69 61.93 -40.65 -19.67
C ALA A 69 61.12 -40.41 -18.37
N GLY A 70 61.50 -39.38 -17.62
CA GLY A 70 60.76 -38.95 -16.44
C GLY A 70 59.33 -38.53 -16.77
N ILE A 71 58.47 -38.51 -15.74
CA ILE A 71 57.11 -37.97 -15.84
C ILE A 71 57.20 -36.46 -16.05
N LYS A 72 56.41 -35.91 -16.96
CA LYS A 72 56.37 -34.47 -17.26
C LYS A 72 55.06 -33.88 -16.76
N LYS A 73 55.14 -32.88 -15.89
CA LYS A 73 53.99 -32.09 -15.44
C LYS A 73 53.59 -31.09 -16.53
N LEU A 74 52.31 -31.08 -16.89
CA LEU A 74 51.64 -29.97 -17.56
C LEU A 74 51.04 -29.08 -16.47
N ILE A 75 51.52 -27.84 -16.40
CA ILE A 75 50.86 -26.82 -15.60
C ILE A 75 49.66 -26.26 -16.37
N ASP A 76 48.76 -25.60 -15.66
CA ASP A 76 47.62 -24.90 -16.25
C ASP A 76 48.02 -24.08 -17.50
N GLY A 77 47.21 -24.18 -18.55
CA GLY A 77 47.44 -23.56 -19.86
C GLY A 77 48.51 -24.18 -20.76
N ALA A 78 49.33 -25.13 -20.27
CA ALA A 78 50.32 -25.81 -21.12
C ALA A 78 49.64 -26.88 -22.00
N THR A 79 49.95 -26.87 -23.30
CA THR A 79 49.36 -27.81 -24.29
C THR A 79 50.36 -28.84 -24.81
N GLU A 80 51.64 -28.71 -24.48
CA GLU A 80 52.68 -29.61 -24.98
C GLU A 80 53.74 -29.93 -23.93
N VAL A 81 54.32 -31.12 -24.03
CA VAL A 81 55.57 -31.51 -23.36
C VAL A 81 56.52 -32.14 -24.35
N GLU A 82 57.81 -31.97 -24.10
CA GLU A 82 58.86 -32.58 -24.90
C GLU A 82 59.77 -33.45 -24.03
N TRP A 83 60.03 -34.66 -24.54
CA TRP A 83 61.12 -35.52 -24.10
C TRP A 83 62.21 -35.51 -25.16
N THR A 84 63.46 -35.34 -24.74
CA THR A 84 64.62 -35.19 -25.63
C THR A 84 65.59 -36.35 -25.42
N ASP A 85 66.46 -36.57 -26.40
CA ASP A 85 67.53 -37.59 -26.37
C ASP A 85 67.03 -39.05 -26.22
N LEU A 86 65.89 -39.36 -26.83
CA LEU A 86 65.29 -40.69 -26.79
C LEU A 86 65.82 -41.59 -27.90
N ASP A 87 65.98 -42.88 -27.61
CA ASP A 87 66.33 -43.86 -28.64
C ASP A 87 65.21 -43.95 -29.70
N LYS A 88 65.54 -43.75 -30.98
CA LYS A 88 64.59 -43.84 -32.11
C LYS A 88 64.26 -45.28 -32.48
N THR A 89 65.18 -46.20 -32.23
CA THR A 89 65.06 -47.62 -32.59
C THR A 89 65.41 -48.53 -31.43
N ASP A 90 64.93 -49.77 -31.49
CA ASP A 90 65.40 -50.84 -30.62
C ASP A 90 66.85 -51.25 -30.94
N ILE A 91 67.34 -52.32 -30.30
CA ILE A 91 68.70 -52.86 -30.54
C ILE A 91 68.89 -53.46 -31.93
N ASN A 92 67.80 -53.83 -32.61
CA ASN A 92 67.79 -54.45 -33.94
C ASN A 92 67.54 -53.42 -35.05
N GLY A 93 67.36 -52.14 -34.73
CA GLY A 93 67.06 -51.09 -35.70
C GLY A 93 65.57 -50.88 -36.00
N ASN A 94 64.66 -51.61 -35.35
CA ASN A 94 63.22 -51.42 -35.55
C ASN A 94 62.79 -50.07 -34.94
N PRO A 95 62.03 -49.23 -35.66
CA PRO A 95 61.61 -47.92 -35.18
C PRO A 95 60.61 -48.04 -34.03
N TYR A 96 60.79 -47.21 -33.00
CA TYR A 96 59.79 -47.06 -31.94
C TYR A 96 58.63 -46.16 -32.38
N ILE A 97 57.42 -46.62 -32.12
CA ILE A 97 56.18 -45.84 -32.10
C ILE A 97 56.00 -45.38 -30.65
N PHE A 98 55.88 -44.06 -30.45
CA PHE A 98 55.72 -43.48 -29.13
C PHE A 98 54.25 -43.16 -28.84
N SER A 99 53.88 -43.29 -27.57
CA SER A 99 52.57 -42.94 -27.03
C SER A 99 52.72 -42.27 -25.66
N ILE A 100 51.71 -41.52 -25.24
CA ILE A 100 51.66 -40.90 -23.90
C ILE A 100 50.41 -41.37 -23.16
N LYS A 101 50.51 -41.42 -21.83
CA LYS A 101 49.37 -41.62 -20.93
C LYS A 101 49.31 -40.52 -19.88
N GLU A 102 48.11 -40.09 -19.54
CA GLU A 102 47.86 -39.15 -18.45
C GLU A 102 47.84 -39.87 -17.10
N VAL A 103 48.66 -39.39 -16.20
CA VAL A 103 48.96 -40.00 -14.91
C VAL A 103 48.95 -38.96 -13.79
N ASP A 104 48.94 -39.43 -12.54
CA ASP A 104 49.21 -38.60 -11.38
C ASP A 104 50.72 -38.31 -11.23
N GLU A 105 51.08 -37.50 -10.24
CA GLU A 105 52.49 -37.19 -9.93
C GLU A 105 53.35 -38.43 -9.63
N LYS A 106 52.73 -39.53 -9.19
CA LYS A 106 53.40 -40.81 -8.87
C LYS A 106 53.47 -41.74 -10.09
N GLY A 107 52.80 -41.39 -11.19
CA GLY A 107 52.76 -42.17 -12.42
C GLY A 107 51.72 -43.28 -12.45
N ASN A 108 50.68 -43.20 -11.60
CA ASN A 108 49.48 -44.03 -11.66
C ASN A 108 48.46 -43.42 -12.63
N ASP A 109 47.59 -44.25 -13.19
CA ASP A 109 46.50 -43.80 -14.05
C ASP A 109 45.63 -42.75 -13.32
N PHE A 110 45.37 -41.63 -13.97
CA PHE A 110 44.66 -40.50 -13.38
C PHE A 110 43.72 -39.85 -14.39
N GLU A 111 42.58 -39.41 -13.89
CA GLU A 111 41.55 -38.70 -14.62
C GLU A 111 41.11 -37.52 -13.74
N PRO A 112 41.21 -36.26 -14.22
CA PRO A 112 40.79 -35.10 -13.44
C PRO A 112 39.30 -35.14 -13.12
N ALA A 113 38.92 -34.61 -11.95
CA ALA A 113 37.52 -34.50 -11.56
C ALA A 113 36.72 -33.71 -12.60
N ASN A 114 35.50 -34.17 -12.92
CA ASN A 114 34.61 -33.58 -13.93
C ASN A 114 35.17 -33.60 -15.36
N TYR A 115 36.07 -34.54 -15.68
CA TYR A 115 36.53 -34.78 -17.05
C TYR A 115 36.44 -36.26 -17.40
N THR A 116 36.16 -36.57 -18.67
CA THR A 116 36.53 -37.85 -19.27
C THR A 116 37.82 -37.71 -20.07
N LYS A 117 38.73 -38.68 -19.99
CA LYS A 117 39.98 -38.68 -20.76
C LYS A 117 39.98 -39.66 -21.94
N SER A 118 40.68 -39.28 -23.01
CA SER A 118 40.97 -40.12 -24.17
C SER A 118 42.45 -40.00 -24.56
N GLU A 119 43.10 -41.11 -24.86
CA GLU A 119 44.53 -41.19 -25.17
C GLU A 119 44.71 -41.84 -26.55
N ASP A 120 45.26 -41.09 -27.51
CA ASP A 120 45.51 -41.54 -28.88
C ASP A 120 46.95 -41.18 -29.30
N GLY A 121 47.83 -42.18 -29.27
CA GLY A 121 49.25 -42.01 -29.58
C GLY A 121 49.89 -40.93 -28.71
N LEU A 122 50.27 -39.81 -29.32
CA LEU A 122 50.95 -38.68 -28.67
C LEU A 122 49.99 -37.55 -28.24
N THR A 123 48.69 -37.80 -28.23
CA THR A 123 47.66 -36.81 -27.86
C THR A 123 46.81 -37.35 -26.72
N VAL A 124 46.61 -36.53 -25.68
CA VAL A 124 45.57 -36.77 -24.66
C VAL A 124 44.52 -35.67 -24.72
N THR A 125 43.26 -36.05 -24.80
CA THR A 125 42.10 -35.13 -24.79
C THR A 125 41.30 -35.34 -23.50
N ASN A 126 41.07 -34.26 -22.74
CA ASN A 126 40.10 -34.27 -21.63
C ASN A 126 38.85 -33.52 -22.05
N LYS A 127 37.68 -34.14 -21.88
CA LYS A 127 36.38 -33.55 -22.15
C LYS A 127 35.64 -33.28 -20.86
N TYR A 128 35.18 -32.04 -20.68
CA TYR A 128 34.46 -31.64 -19.47
C TYR A 128 33.10 -32.35 -19.35
N ILE A 129 32.77 -32.74 -18.13
CA ILE A 129 31.48 -33.30 -17.73
C ILE A 129 30.85 -32.29 -16.77
N ILE A 130 29.70 -31.73 -17.16
CA ILE A 130 28.96 -30.82 -16.30
C ILE A 130 28.50 -31.58 -15.03
N PRO A 131 28.84 -31.12 -13.82
CA PRO A 131 28.34 -31.73 -12.59
C PRO A 131 26.83 -31.56 -12.47
N THR A 132 26.12 -32.62 -12.10
CA THR A 132 24.64 -32.64 -11.99
C THR A 132 24.16 -32.92 -10.57
N ASN A 133 24.97 -32.60 -9.56
CA ASN A 133 24.66 -32.80 -8.13
C ASN A 133 24.16 -31.52 -7.46
N GLY A 134 23.85 -30.47 -8.23
CA GLY A 134 23.35 -29.21 -7.71
C GLY A 134 21.96 -29.35 -7.09
N GLU A 135 21.69 -28.52 -6.09
CA GLU A 135 20.42 -28.45 -5.37
C GLU A 135 20.00 -26.99 -5.22
N ALA A 136 18.70 -26.72 -5.31
CA ALA A 136 18.12 -25.41 -5.07
C ALA A 136 16.91 -25.57 -4.16
N LYS A 137 16.93 -24.86 -3.02
CA LYS A 137 15.82 -24.82 -2.08
C LYS A 137 15.21 -23.42 -2.07
N ALA A 138 13.95 -23.31 -2.46
CA ALA A 138 13.23 -22.04 -2.48
C ALA A 138 12.24 -21.93 -1.32
N THR A 139 12.06 -20.71 -0.83
CA THR A 139 11.20 -20.39 0.31
C THR A 139 10.13 -19.38 -0.07
N LYS A 140 8.89 -19.66 0.35
CA LYS A 140 7.75 -18.76 0.28
C LYS A 140 7.52 -18.08 1.63
N ILE A 141 7.41 -16.76 1.60
CA ILE A 141 7.04 -15.95 2.75
C ILE A 141 5.70 -15.28 2.46
N TRP A 142 4.78 -15.36 3.42
CA TRP A 142 3.54 -14.60 3.44
C TRP A 142 3.62 -13.56 4.55
N VAL A 143 3.52 -12.30 4.19
CA VAL A 143 3.40 -11.18 5.12
C VAL A 143 1.93 -10.80 5.19
N ASP A 144 1.36 -10.89 6.39
CA ASP A 144 -0.03 -10.54 6.67
C ASP A 144 -1.04 -11.38 5.82
N GLY A 145 -2.30 -10.96 5.77
CA GLY A 145 -3.41 -11.55 5.03
C GLY A 145 -4.19 -12.66 5.73
N PRO A 146 -5.27 -13.15 5.09
CA PRO A 146 -6.12 -14.25 5.57
C PRO A 146 -5.34 -15.49 6.00
N GLN A 147 -5.90 -16.30 6.91
CA GLN A 147 -5.23 -17.54 7.34
C GLN A 147 -5.00 -18.50 6.16
N GLU A 148 -6.00 -18.67 5.31
CA GLU A 148 -5.90 -19.49 4.10
C GLU A 148 -5.12 -18.73 3.03
N LYS A 149 -4.06 -19.35 2.50
CA LYS A 149 -3.23 -18.77 1.43
C LYS A 149 -3.62 -19.37 0.07
N PRO A 150 -3.59 -18.58 -1.01
CA PRO A 150 -3.87 -19.10 -2.35
C PRO A 150 -2.76 -20.04 -2.79
N THR A 151 -3.10 -21.04 -3.60
CA THR A 151 -2.12 -21.91 -4.25
C THR A 151 -1.31 -21.11 -5.26
N ILE A 152 0.00 -21.26 -5.20
CA ILE A 152 0.96 -20.68 -6.16
C ILE A 152 1.92 -21.76 -6.64
N TRP A 153 2.71 -21.45 -7.66
CA TRP A 153 3.74 -22.33 -8.17
C TRP A 153 5.08 -21.62 -8.24
N PHE A 154 6.16 -22.37 -8.08
CA PHE A 154 7.51 -21.89 -8.29
C PHE A 154 8.14 -22.52 -9.53
N LYS A 155 8.73 -21.67 -10.36
CA LYS A 155 9.53 -22.04 -11.52
C LYS A 155 10.98 -21.65 -11.29
N LEU A 156 11.88 -22.59 -11.54
CA LEU A 156 13.31 -22.41 -11.28
C LEU A 156 14.02 -21.79 -12.49
N TYR A 157 14.85 -20.80 -12.21
CA TYR A 157 15.71 -20.12 -13.17
C TYR A 157 17.17 -20.24 -12.73
N ARG A 158 18.08 -20.07 -13.68
CA ARG A 158 19.52 -20.02 -13.44
C ARG A 158 20.17 -18.91 -14.28
N GLN A 159 21.36 -18.48 -13.86
CA GLN A 159 22.21 -17.57 -14.63
C GLN A 159 23.68 -17.78 -14.28
N THR A 160 24.57 -17.45 -15.21
CA THR A 160 26.00 -17.29 -14.92
C THR A 160 26.32 -15.82 -14.66
N GLU A 161 27.50 -15.52 -14.14
CA GLU A 161 27.88 -14.14 -13.81
C GLU A 161 27.85 -13.25 -15.08
N GLY A 162 26.98 -12.23 -15.08
CA GLY A 162 26.84 -11.29 -16.19
C GLY A 162 25.99 -11.78 -17.37
N SER A 163 25.36 -12.96 -17.27
CA SER A 163 24.37 -13.43 -18.26
C SER A 163 22.96 -12.95 -17.92
N ASN A 164 22.03 -13.15 -18.86
CA ASN A 164 20.60 -13.08 -18.54
C ASN A 164 20.16 -14.36 -17.83
N GLU A 165 19.06 -14.27 -17.09
CA GLU A 165 18.36 -15.41 -16.52
C GLU A 165 17.78 -16.30 -17.63
N GLU A 166 17.88 -17.61 -17.43
CA GLU A 166 17.21 -18.62 -18.25
C GLU A 166 16.46 -19.62 -17.37
N GLU A 167 15.44 -20.27 -17.95
CA GLU A 167 14.72 -21.35 -17.28
C GLU A 167 15.63 -22.56 -17.13
N VAL A 168 15.58 -23.21 -15.97
CA VAL A 168 16.27 -24.50 -15.81
C VAL A 168 15.53 -25.54 -16.67
N PRO A 169 16.20 -26.21 -17.62
CA PRO A 169 15.54 -27.20 -18.48
C PRO A 169 15.19 -28.47 -17.69
N ASP A 170 14.16 -29.17 -18.17
CA ASP A 170 13.76 -30.52 -17.71
C ASP A 170 13.48 -30.68 -16.20
N VAL A 171 13.24 -29.58 -15.48
CA VAL A 171 12.78 -29.59 -14.09
C VAL A 171 11.29 -29.27 -13.97
N GLU A 172 10.64 -29.85 -12.96
CA GLU A 172 9.22 -29.61 -12.71
C GLU A 172 8.96 -28.23 -12.09
N ILE A 173 7.82 -27.63 -12.45
CA ILE A 173 7.24 -26.50 -11.73
C ILE A 173 6.66 -27.05 -10.43
N LYS A 174 7.01 -26.45 -9.29
CA LYS A 174 6.60 -26.95 -7.96
C LYS A 174 5.35 -26.23 -7.50
N GLU A 175 4.31 -26.98 -7.14
CA GLU A 175 3.09 -26.46 -6.53
C GLU A 175 3.28 -26.20 -5.03
N LEU A 176 2.82 -25.04 -4.57
CA LEU A 176 2.76 -24.65 -3.16
C LEU A 176 1.29 -24.39 -2.81
N ILE A 177 0.62 -25.44 -2.34
CA ILE A 177 -0.72 -25.34 -1.72
C ILE A 177 -0.63 -24.66 -0.35
N ASP A 178 -1.77 -24.27 0.21
CA ASP A 178 -1.86 -23.66 1.53
C ASP A 178 -1.04 -24.40 2.60
N GLY A 179 -0.23 -23.66 3.35
CA GLY A 179 0.70 -24.17 4.36
C GLY A 179 2.07 -24.65 3.85
N VAL A 180 2.26 -24.86 2.55
CA VAL A 180 3.59 -25.22 1.99
C VAL A 180 4.42 -23.95 1.80
N THR A 181 5.58 -23.90 2.44
CA THR A 181 6.46 -22.72 2.44
C THR A 181 7.86 -22.97 1.88
N GLU A 182 8.19 -24.22 1.54
CA GLU A 182 9.49 -24.56 0.97
C GLU A 182 9.35 -25.68 -0.06
N VAL A 183 10.14 -25.58 -1.13
CA VAL A 183 10.26 -26.61 -2.17
C VAL A 183 11.74 -26.76 -2.56
N GLU A 184 12.08 -27.91 -3.12
CA GLU A 184 13.46 -28.26 -3.45
C GLU A 184 13.55 -28.94 -4.82
N TRP A 185 14.58 -28.57 -5.57
CA TRP A 185 15.04 -29.24 -6.77
C TRP A 185 16.43 -29.81 -6.51
N THR A 186 16.67 -31.02 -7.00
CA THR A 186 17.96 -31.73 -6.90
C THR A 186 18.36 -32.24 -8.27
N GLY A 187 19.62 -32.63 -8.42
CA GLY A 187 20.11 -33.16 -9.70
C GLY A 187 20.41 -32.09 -10.74
N LEU A 188 20.65 -30.85 -10.30
CA LEU A 188 20.80 -29.70 -11.17
C LEU A 188 22.22 -29.61 -11.73
N GLU A 189 22.34 -29.16 -12.98
CA GLU A 189 23.63 -28.76 -13.56
C GLU A 189 24.22 -27.60 -12.77
N GLU A 190 25.45 -27.74 -12.27
CA GLU A 190 26.12 -26.72 -11.45
C GLU A 190 26.84 -25.65 -12.28
N THR A 191 27.20 -25.97 -13.53
CA THR A 191 27.93 -25.05 -14.41
C THR A 191 27.38 -25.07 -15.83
N ASP A 192 27.69 -24.03 -16.60
CA ASP A 192 27.56 -24.10 -18.05
C ASP A 192 28.65 -25.00 -18.68
N ILE A 193 28.65 -25.08 -20.01
CA ILE A 193 29.62 -25.89 -20.76
C ILE A 193 31.05 -25.36 -20.64
N ASP A 194 31.22 -24.07 -20.39
CA ASP A 194 32.52 -23.41 -20.18
C ASP A 194 32.96 -23.49 -18.71
N GLY A 195 32.22 -24.20 -17.85
CA GLY A 195 32.54 -24.39 -16.43
C GLY A 195 32.23 -23.19 -15.54
N ASN A 196 31.49 -22.19 -16.02
CA ASN A 196 31.05 -21.07 -15.20
C ASN A 196 29.91 -21.52 -14.28
N PRO A 197 29.96 -21.24 -12.97
CA PRO A 197 28.94 -21.71 -12.03
C PRO A 197 27.61 -20.99 -12.22
N TYR A 198 26.52 -21.76 -12.10
CA TYR A 198 25.18 -21.21 -12.07
C TYR A 198 24.81 -20.67 -10.69
N THR A 199 24.09 -19.55 -10.68
CA THR A 199 23.29 -19.09 -9.53
C THR A 199 21.82 -19.37 -9.83
N PHE A 200 21.12 -20.00 -8.89
CA PHE A 200 19.70 -20.31 -9.03
C PHE A 200 18.81 -19.20 -8.45
N LEU A 201 17.67 -19.00 -9.10
CA LEU A 201 16.63 -18.04 -8.74
C LEU A 201 15.27 -18.70 -8.91
N VAL A 202 14.25 -18.16 -8.25
CA VAL A 202 12.88 -18.65 -8.34
C VAL A 202 11.94 -17.52 -8.72
N LYS A 203 10.94 -17.85 -9.55
CA LYS A 203 9.81 -16.95 -9.86
C LYS A 203 8.50 -17.60 -9.45
N GLU A 204 7.58 -16.79 -8.94
CA GLU A 204 6.21 -17.20 -8.65
C GLU A 204 5.36 -17.12 -9.91
N VAL A 205 4.72 -18.24 -10.23
CA VAL A 205 3.95 -18.47 -11.45
C VAL A 205 2.62 -19.17 -11.14
N ASP A 206 1.76 -19.24 -12.14
CA ASP A 206 0.58 -20.11 -12.12
C ASP A 206 0.94 -21.57 -12.47
N GLY A 207 -0.06 -22.46 -12.45
CA GLY A 207 0.14 -23.88 -12.78
C GLY A 207 0.56 -24.15 -14.23
N ASP A 208 0.41 -23.17 -15.13
CA ASP A 208 0.83 -23.24 -16.53
C ASP A 208 2.23 -22.61 -16.73
N GLY A 209 2.82 -22.02 -15.67
CA GLY A 209 4.14 -21.40 -15.67
C GLY A 209 4.18 -19.95 -16.13
N ASN A 210 3.02 -19.27 -16.22
CA ASN A 210 2.96 -17.84 -16.52
C ASN A 210 3.14 -17.00 -15.26
N ASP A 211 3.62 -15.76 -15.41
CA ASP A 211 3.72 -14.80 -14.32
C ASP A 211 2.39 -14.63 -13.60
N PHE A 212 2.40 -14.81 -12.28
CA PHE A 212 1.18 -14.79 -11.46
C PHE A 212 1.42 -13.99 -10.19
N GLU A 213 0.41 -13.19 -9.83
CA GLU A 213 0.32 -12.49 -8.56
C GLU A 213 -1.07 -12.78 -7.97
N PRO A 214 -1.16 -13.36 -6.76
CA PRO A 214 -2.45 -13.65 -6.15
C PRO A 214 -3.25 -12.39 -5.83
N GLU A 215 -4.58 -12.49 -5.91
CA GLU A 215 -5.47 -11.37 -5.61
C GLU A 215 -5.22 -10.80 -4.20
N ASN A 216 -5.16 -9.48 -4.08
CA ASN A 216 -4.92 -8.77 -2.82
C ASN A 216 -3.54 -9.06 -2.21
N TYR A 217 -2.57 -9.46 -3.01
CA TYR A 217 -1.17 -9.55 -2.63
C TYR A 217 -0.30 -8.76 -3.61
N THR A 218 0.85 -8.32 -3.13
CA THR A 218 1.96 -7.83 -3.96
C THR A 218 3.15 -8.75 -3.75
N LYS A 219 3.79 -9.20 -4.83
CA LYS A 219 4.90 -10.13 -4.75
C LYS A 219 6.26 -9.44 -4.90
N THR A 220 7.26 -10.02 -4.27
CA THR A 220 8.68 -9.66 -4.41
C THR A 220 9.52 -10.93 -4.50
N GLU A 221 10.46 -10.96 -5.44
CA GLU A 221 11.31 -12.11 -5.74
C GLU A 221 12.76 -11.71 -5.50
N ASP A 222 13.45 -12.44 -4.62
CA ASP A 222 14.85 -12.21 -4.28
C ASP A 222 15.59 -13.56 -4.22
N ALA A 223 16.38 -13.83 -5.26
CA ALA A 223 17.05 -15.11 -5.46
C ALA A 223 16.10 -16.31 -5.30
N LEU A 224 16.25 -17.09 -4.22
CA LEU A 224 15.42 -18.27 -3.93
C LEU A 224 14.30 -17.99 -2.92
N THR A 225 13.99 -16.72 -2.64
CA THR A 225 12.89 -16.34 -1.74
C THR A 225 11.85 -15.52 -2.48
N VAL A 226 10.58 -15.91 -2.36
CA VAL A 226 9.44 -15.09 -2.81
C VAL A 226 8.61 -14.65 -1.62
N THR A 227 8.38 -13.35 -1.48
CA THR A 227 7.53 -12.78 -0.43
C THR A 227 6.27 -12.18 -1.03
N ASN A 228 5.10 -12.65 -0.60
CA ASN A 228 3.81 -12.00 -0.88
C ASN A 228 3.37 -11.21 0.34
N THR A 229 3.06 -9.93 0.12
CA THR A 229 2.54 -9.03 1.14
C THR A 229 1.08 -8.72 0.87
N TYR A 230 0.22 -8.99 1.85
CA TYR A 230 -1.21 -8.74 1.71
C TYR A 230 -1.51 -7.25 1.61
N VAL A 231 -2.43 -6.91 0.72
CA VAL A 231 -2.93 -5.55 0.49
C VAL A 231 -4.44 -5.61 0.66
N SER A 232 -4.99 -4.90 1.65
CA SER A 232 -6.44 -4.83 1.83
C SER A 232 -7.11 -4.27 0.56
N PRO A 233 -8.20 -4.90 0.08
CA PRO A 233 -9.08 -4.29 -0.90
C PRO A 233 -9.54 -2.90 -0.45
N LYS A 234 -9.83 -2.03 -1.42
CA LYS A 234 -10.33 -0.67 -1.19
C LYS A 234 -11.81 -0.59 -1.50
N ILE A 235 -12.55 0.09 -0.63
CA ILE A 235 -13.99 0.30 -0.75
C ILE A 235 -14.36 1.77 -0.52
N GLU A 236 -15.58 2.10 -0.89
CA GLU A 236 -16.22 3.38 -0.57
C GLU A 236 -17.28 3.18 0.51
N ILE A 237 -17.33 4.07 1.50
CA ILE A 237 -18.35 4.10 2.54
C ILE A 237 -19.14 5.40 2.41
N THR A 238 -20.47 5.32 2.33
CA THR A 238 -21.32 6.52 2.28
C THR A 238 -22.15 6.63 3.55
N GLY A 239 -21.97 7.75 4.25
CA GLY A 239 -22.79 8.13 5.40
C GLY A 239 -23.95 9.02 4.97
N THR A 240 -25.10 8.85 5.61
CA THR A 240 -26.32 9.63 5.35
C THR A 240 -26.71 10.47 6.57
N LYS A 241 -27.11 11.72 6.32
CA LYS A 241 -27.63 12.65 7.30
C LYS A 241 -29.09 12.99 7.00
N ILE A 242 -29.94 12.76 7.98
CA ILE A 242 -31.36 13.13 7.97
C ILE A 242 -31.60 14.21 9.02
N TRP A 243 -32.41 15.20 8.64
CA TRP A 243 -32.90 16.25 9.53
C TRP A 243 -34.42 16.17 9.56
N GLU A 244 -34.97 15.86 10.72
CA GLU A 244 -36.40 15.94 10.99
C GLU A 244 -36.69 17.33 11.57
N ASN A 245 -37.25 18.19 10.70
CA ASN A 245 -37.59 19.57 11.00
C ASN A 245 -36.37 20.47 11.33
N GLY A 246 -36.66 21.76 11.53
CA GLY A 246 -35.69 22.78 11.92
C GLY A 246 -34.61 23.11 10.87
N PRO A 247 -33.63 23.96 11.24
CA PRO A 247 -32.53 24.36 10.37
C PRO A 247 -31.54 23.20 10.13
N LYS A 248 -30.86 23.22 8.98
CA LYS A 248 -29.87 22.19 8.62
C LYS A 248 -28.46 22.78 8.64
N PRO A 249 -27.88 23.07 9.83
CA PRO A 249 -26.57 23.68 9.94
C PRO A 249 -25.48 22.76 9.37
N GLU A 250 -24.28 23.30 9.27
CA GLU A 250 -23.08 22.51 9.03
C GLU A 250 -22.75 21.66 10.28
N ILE A 251 -22.26 20.44 10.07
CA ILE A 251 -21.88 19.50 11.13
C ILE A 251 -20.59 18.77 10.77
N GLU A 252 -19.97 18.11 11.75
CA GLU A 252 -18.82 17.23 11.53
C GLU A 252 -19.21 15.76 11.71
N LEU A 253 -18.86 14.93 10.71
CA LEU A 253 -19.03 13.48 10.73
C LEU A 253 -17.68 12.79 10.91
N GLN A 254 -17.62 11.75 11.73
CA GLN A 254 -16.44 10.91 11.89
C GLN A 254 -16.75 9.47 11.50
N LEU A 255 -15.93 8.91 10.61
CA LEU A 255 -15.95 7.48 10.29
C LEU A 255 -15.19 6.69 11.36
N TYR A 256 -15.76 5.55 11.74
CA TYR A 256 -15.14 4.60 12.65
C TYR A 256 -15.13 3.20 12.04
N ARG A 257 -14.14 2.41 12.43
CA ARG A 257 -14.05 0.99 12.12
C ARG A 257 -13.85 0.14 13.37
N GLN A 258 -14.30 -1.11 13.31
CA GLN A 258 -14.06 -2.12 14.34
C GLN A 258 -14.04 -3.53 13.74
N ILE A 259 -13.47 -4.49 14.48
CA ILE A 259 -13.47 -5.92 14.12
C ILE A 259 -14.47 -6.65 15.01
N GLY A 260 -15.50 -7.24 14.41
CA GLY A 260 -16.62 -7.84 15.14
C GLY A 260 -17.50 -6.81 15.86
N GLU A 261 -18.64 -7.26 16.38
CA GLU A 261 -19.63 -6.39 17.04
C GLU A 261 -19.13 -5.81 18.38
N ASP A 262 -18.37 -6.61 19.15
CA ASP A 262 -17.78 -6.19 20.43
C ASP A 262 -16.38 -5.59 20.29
N GLY A 263 -15.94 -5.37 19.05
CA GLY A 263 -14.63 -4.81 18.74
C GLY A 263 -14.43 -3.39 19.27
N LYS A 264 -13.18 -3.03 19.55
CA LYS A 264 -12.86 -1.64 19.88
C LYS A 264 -13.12 -0.76 18.65
N ARG A 265 -14.05 0.19 18.78
CA ARG A 265 -14.31 1.25 17.80
C ARG A 265 -13.12 2.21 17.71
N VAL A 266 -12.58 2.41 16.51
CA VAL A 266 -11.41 3.27 16.23
C VAL A 266 -11.75 4.26 15.11
N ALA A 267 -11.39 5.53 15.30
CA ALA A 267 -11.61 6.57 14.29
C ALA A 267 -10.72 6.34 13.06
N VAL A 268 -11.29 6.62 11.89
CA VAL A 268 -10.62 6.52 10.58
C VAL A 268 -10.40 7.93 10.05
N GLY A 269 -9.14 8.34 9.96
CA GLY A 269 -8.78 9.70 9.56
C GLY A 269 -9.29 10.77 10.54
N ASN A 270 -9.44 11.99 10.04
CA ASN A 270 -10.01 13.12 10.77
C ASN A 270 -11.52 13.23 10.50
N PRO A 271 -12.27 13.95 11.37
CA PRO A 271 -13.65 14.32 11.08
C PRO A 271 -13.75 15.10 9.77
N VAL A 272 -14.88 14.96 9.08
CA VAL A 272 -15.19 15.63 7.82
C VAL A 272 -16.35 16.60 8.03
N VAL A 273 -16.24 17.77 7.42
CA VAL A 273 -17.29 18.79 7.48
C VAL A 273 -18.37 18.47 6.45
N LEU A 274 -19.60 18.23 6.91
CA LEU A 274 -20.77 18.12 6.06
C LEU A 274 -21.43 19.50 5.96
N ALA A 275 -21.18 20.17 4.82
CA ALA A 275 -21.66 21.52 4.57
C ALA A 275 -23.18 21.66 4.73
N LYS A 276 -23.62 22.87 5.12
CA LYS A 276 -25.03 23.22 5.36
C LYS A 276 -25.98 22.64 4.30
N GLY A 277 -26.96 21.85 4.74
CA GLY A 277 -28.02 21.28 3.89
C GLY A 277 -27.61 20.08 3.03
N LYS A 278 -26.35 19.63 3.05
CA LYS A 278 -25.95 18.35 2.45
C LYS A 278 -26.46 17.19 3.30
N THR A 279 -26.74 16.07 2.64
CA THR A 279 -27.38 14.90 3.26
C THR A 279 -26.53 13.64 3.17
N THR A 280 -25.40 13.66 2.46
CA THR A 280 -24.51 12.50 2.34
C THR A 280 -23.05 12.94 2.25
N TYR A 281 -22.16 12.06 2.69
CA TYR A 281 -20.72 12.15 2.48
C TYR A 281 -20.16 10.76 2.18
N THR A 282 -19.24 10.67 1.23
CA THR A 282 -18.59 9.42 0.83
C THR A 282 -17.11 9.47 1.17
N TRP A 283 -16.65 8.49 1.94
CA TRP A 283 -15.23 8.21 2.17
C TRP A 283 -14.76 7.20 1.13
N GLU A 284 -13.79 7.59 0.32
CA GLU A 284 -13.19 6.75 -0.74
C GLU A 284 -11.90 6.09 -0.26
N GLU A 285 -11.46 5.03 -0.97
CA GLU A 285 -10.16 4.36 -0.75
C GLU A 285 -9.96 3.80 0.67
N ILE A 286 -11.05 3.31 1.28
CA ILE A 286 -11.05 2.77 2.64
C ILE A 286 -10.67 1.29 2.63
N ASP A 287 -9.79 0.87 3.54
CA ASP A 287 -9.42 -0.54 3.70
C ASP A 287 -10.65 -1.38 4.08
N LEU A 288 -10.98 -2.40 3.29
CA LEU A 288 -12.03 -3.36 3.64
C LEU A 288 -11.63 -4.22 4.84
N THR A 289 -10.38 -4.63 4.94
CA THR A 289 -9.91 -5.63 5.90
C THR A 289 -8.76 -5.12 6.78
N ASP A 290 -8.59 -5.74 7.93
CA ASP A 290 -7.36 -5.60 8.71
C ASP A 290 -6.19 -6.34 8.03
N LYS A 291 -5.02 -6.23 8.65
CA LYS A 291 -3.82 -6.93 8.17
C LYS A 291 -3.94 -8.45 8.16
N ASN A 292 -4.91 -9.06 8.83
CA ASN A 292 -5.13 -10.51 8.80
C ASN A 292 -6.23 -10.89 7.81
N GLY A 293 -6.71 -9.95 6.99
CA GLY A 293 -7.80 -10.18 6.05
C GLY A 293 -9.18 -10.25 6.69
N VAL A 294 -9.35 -9.80 7.94
CA VAL A 294 -10.67 -9.77 8.60
C VAL A 294 -11.37 -8.45 8.27
N GLU A 295 -12.58 -8.53 7.72
CA GLU A 295 -13.36 -7.35 7.32
C GLU A 295 -13.68 -6.43 8.51
N TYR A 296 -13.58 -5.12 8.25
CA TYR A 296 -14.01 -4.08 9.17
C TYR A 296 -15.52 -3.85 9.09
N ILE A 297 -16.13 -3.62 10.25
CA ILE A 297 -17.47 -3.03 10.35
C ILE A 297 -17.30 -1.51 10.46
N TYR A 298 -17.93 -0.77 9.56
CA TYR A 298 -17.87 0.69 9.51
C TYR A 298 -19.14 1.32 10.07
N THR A 299 -18.96 2.36 10.88
CA THR A 299 -20.05 3.19 11.43
C THR A 299 -19.64 4.65 11.42
N ILE A 300 -20.60 5.57 11.46
CA ILE A 300 -20.34 7.00 11.57
C ILE A 300 -20.84 7.54 12.91
N ASP A 301 -20.34 8.71 13.28
CA ASP A 301 -20.89 9.49 14.37
C ASP A 301 -20.84 10.99 14.04
N GLU A 302 -21.69 11.76 14.69
CA GLU A 302 -21.70 13.22 14.63
C GLU A 302 -21.02 13.73 15.89
N ILE A 303 -19.92 14.48 15.70
CA ILE A 303 -19.02 14.91 16.76
C ILE A 303 -19.72 15.83 17.76
N GLU A 304 -20.46 16.82 17.24
CA GLU A 304 -21.21 17.78 18.02
C GLU A 304 -22.62 17.90 17.45
N VAL A 305 -23.61 17.58 18.28
CA VAL A 305 -25.03 17.70 17.92
C VAL A 305 -25.45 19.14 18.15
N PRO A 306 -26.00 19.84 17.14
CA PRO A 306 -26.44 21.22 17.30
C PRO A 306 -27.50 21.38 18.40
N GLU A 307 -27.60 22.59 18.96
CA GLU A 307 -28.60 22.90 19.97
C GLU A 307 -30.02 22.61 19.48
N ASN A 308 -30.88 22.19 20.42
CA ASN A 308 -32.28 21.84 20.16
C ASN A 308 -32.48 20.62 19.24
N TYR A 309 -31.44 19.80 19.04
CA TYR A 309 -31.56 18.54 18.32
C TYR A 309 -31.31 17.32 19.22
N THR A 310 -32.06 16.25 18.94
CA THR A 310 -31.78 14.90 19.47
C THR A 310 -31.27 14.01 18.34
N LYS A 311 -30.12 13.35 18.56
CA LYS A 311 -29.46 12.46 17.60
C LYS A 311 -29.88 11.01 17.78
N THR A 312 -30.13 10.32 16.68
CA THR A 312 -30.24 8.86 16.59
C THR A 312 -29.36 8.32 15.46
N ILE A 313 -28.99 7.04 15.55
CA ILE A 313 -28.15 6.35 14.57
C ILE A 313 -28.87 5.07 14.14
N SER A 314 -28.86 4.75 12.85
CA SER A 314 -29.42 3.51 12.29
C SER A 314 -28.70 2.25 12.79
N GLU A 315 -29.35 1.09 12.61
CA GLU A 315 -28.79 -0.20 13.00
C GLU A 315 -27.50 -0.55 12.25
N ASP A 316 -27.39 -0.19 10.98
CA ASP A 316 -26.15 -0.32 10.19
C ASP A 316 -25.06 0.70 10.59
N GLY A 317 -25.39 1.66 11.46
CA GLY A 317 -24.47 2.68 11.93
C GLY A 317 -24.08 3.73 10.88
N LEU A 318 -24.70 3.77 9.70
CA LEU A 318 -24.31 4.64 8.58
C LEU A 318 -25.30 5.77 8.28
N THR A 319 -26.41 5.87 9.02
CA THR A 319 -27.35 6.98 8.94
C THR A 319 -27.50 7.66 10.30
N ILE A 320 -27.35 8.98 10.31
CA ILE A 320 -27.61 9.81 11.49
C ILE A 320 -28.87 10.64 11.25
N THR A 321 -29.80 10.61 12.19
CA THR A 321 -31.01 11.43 12.17
C THR A 321 -30.99 12.41 13.33
N ASN A 322 -31.15 13.70 13.05
CA ASN A 322 -31.37 14.73 14.07
C ASN A 322 -32.83 15.19 14.03
N GLU A 323 -33.51 15.13 15.16
CA GLU A 323 -34.89 15.62 15.35
C GLU A 323 -34.89 16.96 16.08
N TYR A 324 -35.49 17.99 15.46
CA TYR A 324 -35.58 19.32 16.02
C TYR A 324 -36.67 19.41 17.10
N THR A 325 -36.27 19.81 18.30
CA THR A 325 -37.18 20.12 19.40
C THR A 325 -37.41 21.63 19.43
N ILE A 326 -38.66 22.08 19.30
CA ILE A 326 -38.98 23.51 19.40
C ILE A 326 -38.64 24.02 20.81
N PRO A 327 -37.73 25.00 20.97
CA PRO A 327 -37.40 25.54 22.27
C PRO A 327 -38.57 26.38 22.82
N SER A 328 -38.76 26.39 24.13
CA SER A 328 -39.74 27.24 24.79
C SER A 328 -39.15 28.59 25.22
N THR A 329 -40.01 29.60 25.31
CA THR A 329 -39.69 30.97 25.74
C THR A 329 -40.80 31.52 26.63
N GLN A 330 -40.57 32.71 27.18
CA GLN A 330 -41.55 33.47 27.96
C GLN A 330 -41.63 34.91 27.47
N VAL A 331 -42.82 35.49 27.53
CA VAL A 331 -43.07 36.89 27.14
C VAL A 331 -43.59 37.65 28.34
N LYS A 332 -42.89 38.72 28.73
CA LYS A 332 -43.30 39.61 29.82
C LYS A 332 -43.85 40.91 29.27
N ALA A 333 -45.15 41.14 29.46
CA ALA A 333 -45.78 42.42 29.22
C ALA A 333 -45.61 43.36 30.42
N ILE A 334 -45.45 44.65 30.11
CA ILE A 334 -45.40 45.73 31.09
C ILE A 334 -46.55 46.69 30.80
N LYS A 335 -47.41 46.92 31.78
CA LYS A 335 -48.44 47.96 31.72
C LYS A 335 -48.00 49.14 32.57
N LYS A 336 -47.89 50.32 31.97
CA LYS A 336 -47.56 51.58 32.63
C LYS A 336 -48.77 52.50 32.63
N TRP A 337 -48.99 53.15 33.76
CA TRP A 337 -49.98 54.21 33.90
C TRP A 337 -49.28 55.53 34.19
N VAL A 338 -49.65 56.58 33.44
CA VAL A 338 -49.10 57.93 33.58
C VAL A 338 -50.25 58.87 33.93
N ASN A 339 -50.07 59.62 35.02
CA ASN A 339 -51.09 60.51 35.60
C ASN A 339 -52.38 59.78 36.02
N GLY A 340 -53.44 60.54 36.28
CA GLY A 340 -54.78 60.01 36.58
C GLY A 340 -55.02 59.57 38.03
N PRO A 341 -56.20 58.97 38.29
CA PRO A 341 -56.60 58.51 39.63
C PRO A 341 -55.63 57.48 40.22
N ARG A 342 -55.63 57.34 41.56
CA ARG A 342 -54.80 56.34 42.25
C ARG A 342 -55.18 54.91 41.88
N GLU A 343 -56.48 54.62 41.86
CA GLU A 343 -57.06 53.37 41.38
C GLU A 343 -57.07 53.35 39.86
N LYS A 344 -56.67 52.22 39.27
CA LYS A 344 -56.65 52.00 37.83
C LYS A 344 -57.73 50.97 37.48
N PRO A 345 -58.47 51.18 36.37
CA PRO A 345 -59.51 50.26 35.92
C PRO A 345 -58.92 48.90 35.55
N SER A 346 -59.77 47.87 35.48
CA SER A 346 -59.36 46.59 34.90
C SER A 346 -59.11 46.74 33.40
N ILE A 347 -58.19 45.94 32.88
CA ILE A 347 -57.83 45.92 31.46
C ILE A 347 -57.65 44.48 31.01
N LYS A 348 -57.73 44.24 29.69
CA LYS A 348 -57.42 42.94 29.09
C LYS A 348 -56.23 43.07 28.14
N LEU A 349 -55.20 42.27 28.39
CA LEU A 349 -54.01 42.17 27.56
C LEU A 349 -54.14 40.93 26.65
N GLN A 350 -54.00 41.14 25.35
CA GLN A 350 -53.97 40.09 24.33
C GLN A 350 -52.53 39.88 23.84
N LEU A 351 -52.06 38.63 23.85
CA LEU A 351 -50.79 38.26 23.22
C LEU A 351 -50.97 38.04 21.72
N TYR A 352 -50.01 38.54 20.94
CA TYR A 352 -49.92 38.36 19.49
C TYR A 352 -48.64 37.62 19.14
N ARG A 353 -48.72 36.73 18.14
CA ARG A 353 -47.59 36.01 17.55
C ARG A 353 -47.53 36.31 16.07
N ASN A 354 -46.38 36.81 15.60
CA ASN A 354 -46.17 37.28 14.22
C ASN A 354 -47.26 38.24 13.74
N GLY A 355 -47.70 39.15 14.61
CA GLY A 355 -48.74 40.14 14.31
C GLY A 355 -50.18 39.62 14.30
N LYS A 356 -50.42 38.34 14.61
CA LYS A 356 -51.76 37.76 14.74
C LYS A 356 -52.10 37.48 16.21
N ALA A 357 -53.31 37.82 16.63
CA ALA A 357 -53.80 37.51 17.97
C ALA A 357 -53.78 35.99 18.19
N MET A 358 -53.27 35.57 19.35
CA MET A 358 -53.30 34.17 19.77
C MET A 358 -54.69 33.84 20.33
N GLU A 359 -55.29 32.77 19.82
CA GLU A 359 -56.64 32.34 20.19
C GLU A 359 -56.61 31.48 21.46
N GLY A 360 -57.54 31.72 22.38
CA GLY A 360 -57.69 30.96 23.62
C GLY A 360 -57.55 31.84 24.88
N GLU A 361 -58.16 31.38 25.97
CA GLU A 361 -58.22 32.12 27.24
C GLU A 361 -56.83 32.36 27.86
N ASP A 362 -55.86 31.47 27.61
CA ASP A 362 -54.49 31.61 28.15
C ASP A 362 -53.72 32.81 27.58
N TYR A 363 -54.15 33.34 26.42
CA TYR A 363 -53.49 34.44 25.72
C TYR A 363 -54.21 35.78 25.88
N LEU A 364 -55.40 35.77 26.50
CA LEU A 364 -56.18 36.96 26.83
C LEU A 364 -56.30 37.08 28.35
N VAL A 365 -55.55 37.99 28.94
CA VAL A 365 -55.39 38.08 30.38
C VAL A 365 -56.04 39.34 30.91
N GLU A 366 -56.95 39.16 31.86
CA GLU A 366 -57.52 40.28 32.60
C GLU A 366 -56.63 40.66 33.79
N LEU A 367 -56.17 41.92 33.79
CA LEU A 367 -55.57 42.53 34.97
C LEU A 367 -56.68 43.29 35.70
N PRO A 368 -57.07 42.87 36.92
CA PRO A 368 -58.17 43.48 37.65
C PRO A 368 -57.84 44.90 38.11
N GLU A 369 -58.86 45.64 38.54
CA GLU A 369 -58.68 46.95 39.15
C GLU A 369 -57.66 46.91 40.28
N GLY A 370 -56.82 47.94 40.36
CA GLY A 370 -55.80 48.00 41.39
C GLY A 370 -55.04 49.30 41.45
N GLN A 371 -54.09 49.37 42.39
CA GLN A 371 -53.21 50.52 42.58
C GLN A 371 -51.84 50.29 41.94
N GLY A 372 -51.07 51.37 41.85
CA GLY A 372 -49.73 51.35 41.27
C GLY A 372 -49.72 51.81 39.81
N ASN A 373 -48.53 52.20 39.36
CA ASN A 373 -48.35 52.78 38.02
C ASN A 373 -47.59 51.85 37.06
N LEU A 374 -47.22 50.66 37.54
CA LEU A 374 -46.48 49.66 36.78
C LEU A 374 -47.01 48.27 37.15
N TRP A 375 -47.65 47.61 36.19
CA TRP A 375 -48.11 46.23 36.31
C TRP A 375 -47.36 45.36 35.31
N THR A 376 -47.25 44.06 35.60
CA THR A 376 -46.56 43.12 34.73
C THR A 376 -47.32 41.81 34.65
N TYR A 377 -47.29 41.17 33.49
CA TYR A 377 -47.78 39.81 33.30
C TYR A 377 -46.80 39.03 32.44
N THR A 378 -46.61 37.73 32.72
CA THR A 378 -45.70 36.88 31.96
C THR A 378 -46.45 35.66 31.45
N TRP A 379 -46.42 35.46 30.13
CA TRP A 379 -46.79 34.18 29.50
C TRP A 379 -45.54 33.29 29.47
N TYR A 380 -45.68 32.05 29.96
CA TYR A 380 -44.62 31.04 29.99
C TYR A 380 -44.87 29.97 28.93
N ASP A 381 -43.88 29.11 28.69
CA ASP A 381 -43.97 27.92 27.85
C ASP A 381 -44.50 28.19 26.42
N LEU A 382 -44.14 29.34 25.86
CA LEU A 382 -44.46 29.70 24.49
C LEU A 382 -43.42 29.11 23.54
N ASP A 383 -43.83 28.66 22.35
CA ASP A 383 -42.86 28.26 21.32
C ASP A 383 -41.94 29.45 20.96
N ALA A 384 -40.64 29.26 20.95
CA ALA A 384 -39.71 30.29 20.51
C ALA A 384 -39.59 30.35 18.98
N THR A 385 -39.78 29.21 18.30
CA THR A 385 -39.68 29.09 16.85
C THR A 385 -40.85 28.30 16.25
N ASP A 386 -41.05 28.41 14.95
CA ASP A 386 -41.85 27.44 14.19
C ASP A 386 -41.09 26.10 14.01
N ILE A 387 -41.74 25.16 13.31
CA ILE A 387 -41.20 23.82 13.05
C ILE A 387 -39.96 23.83 12.13
N ASP A 388 -39.77 24.87 11.32
CA ASP A 388 -38.59 25.05 10.47
C ASP A 388 -37.45 25.77 11.21
N GLY A 389 -37.70 26.19 12.46
CA GLY A 389 -36.77 26.91 13.33
C GLY A 389 -36.73 28.41 13.10
N ASN A 390 -37.73 29.00 12.44
CA ASN A 390 -37.84 30.45 12.33
C ASN A 390 -38.41 31.03 13.63
N GLU A 391 -37.76 32.04 14.20
CA GLU A 391 -38.19 32.66 15.45
C GLU A 391 -39.56 33.33 15.36
N TYR A 392 -40.37 33.14 16.39
CA TYR A 392 -41.62 33.88 16.57
C TYR A 392 -41.36 35.27 17.16
N THR A 393 -42.02 36.28 16.60
CA THR A 393 -42.09 37.61 17.20
C THR A 393 -43.35 37.74 18.03
N TYR A 394 -43.20 38.13 19.30
CA TYR A 394 -44.31 38.32 20.23
C TYR A 394 -44.52 39.80 20.56
N THR A 395 -45.78 40.23 20.56
CA THR A 395 -46.19 41.58 20.97
C THR A 395 -47.47 41.51 21.81
N VAL A 396 -47.76 42.54 22.60
CA VAL A 396 -48.97 42.64 23.41
C VAL A 396 -49.79 43.86 23.00
N ASP A 397 -51.12 43.73 23.03
CA ASP A 397 -52.01 44.87 22.92
C ASP A 397 -53.09 44.86 24.01
N GLU A 398 -53.57 46.04 24.39
CA GLU A 398 -54.73 46.24 25.25
C GLU A 398 -55.98 46.30 24.38
N VAL A 399 -56.89 45.35 24.60
CA VAL A 399 -58.09 45.13 23.77
C VAL A 399 -59.06 46.31 23.83
N GLU A 400 -59.21 46.91 25.01
CA GLU A 400 -60.09 48.05 25.24
C GLU A 400 -59.37 49.09 26.11
N VAL A 401 -59.22 50.30 25.57
CA VAL A 401 -58.60 51.40 26.29
C VAL A 401 -59.64 52.04 27.20
N PRO A 402 -59.40 52.12 28.52
CA PRO A 402 -60.35 52.73 29.44
C PRO A 402 -60.64 54.19 29.11
N GLU A 403 -61.85 54.64 29.45
CA GLU A 403 -62.24 56.03 29.26
C GLU A 403 -61.25 57.01 29.90
N ASP A 404 -61.06 58.15 29.24
CA ASP A 404 -60.14 59.23 29.67
C ASP A 404 -58.65 58.86 29.67
N TYR A 405 -58.25 57.78 28.97
CA TYR A 405 -56.85 57.44 28.70
C TYR A 405 -56.52 57.41 27.21
N GLU A 406 -55.29 57.80 26.88
CA GLU A 406 -54.65 57.57 25.58
C GLU A 406 -53.63 56.43 25.71
N LYS A 407 -53.64 55.49 24.74
CA LYS A 407 -52.76 54.31 24.69
C LYS A 407 -51.58 54.54 23.75
N GLU A 408 -50.38 54.18 24.22
CA GLU A 408 -49.17 54.04 23.41
C GLU A 408 -48.53 52.67 23.65
N ILE A 409 -47.90 52.12 22.61
CA ILE A 409 -47.17 50.85 22.67
C ILE A 409 -45.70 51.14 22.34
N SER A 410 -44.77 50.55 23.10
CA SER A 410 -43.33 50.66 22.85
C SER A 410 -42.89 50.04 21.53
N ASP A 411 -41.70 50.42 21.05
CA ASP A 411 -41.14 49.92 19.79
C ASP A 411 -40.93 48.39 19.79
N ASP A 412 -40.63 47.79 20.95
CA ASP A 412 -40.52 46.33 21.12
C ASP A 412 -41.88 45.63 21.20
N GLY A 413 -42.99 46.38 21.25
CA GLY A 413 -44.34 45.87 21.32
C GLY A 413 -44.72 45.20 22.65
N LEU A 414 -43.92 45.36 23.73
CA LEU A 414 -44.11 44.66 25.00
C LEU A 414 -44.52 45.56 26.18
N THR A 415 -44.45 46.88 26.01
CA THR A 415 -44.89 47.85 27.01
C THR A 415 -46.07 48.67 26.51
N ILE A 416 -47.17 48.65 27.25
CA ILE A 416 -48.36 49.47 26.98
C ILE A 416 -48.39 50.60 28.01
N THR A 417 -48.46 51.85 27.55
CA THR A 417 -48.59 53.03 28.40
C THR A 417 -49.96 53.66 28.21
N ASN A 418 -50.73 53.77 29.29
CA ASN A 418 -51.94 54.61 29.31
C ASN A 418 -51.64 55.93 30.01
N THR A 419 -51.86 57.04 29.30
CA THR A 419 -51.73 58.40 29.83
C THR A 419 -53.10 59.00 30.06
N PHE A 420 -53.38 59.42 31.29
CA PHE A 420 -54.67 60.03 31.63
C PHE A 420 -54.80 61.40 30.97
N ILE A 421 -55.93 61.62 30.31
CA ILE A 421 -56.27 62.85 29.60
C ILE A 421 -57.02 63.76 30.57
N GLU A 422 -56.37 64.82 31.06
CA GLU A 422 -57.06 65.83 31.86
C GLU A 422 -58.02 66.64 30.97
N LYS A 423 -59.32 66.46 31.16
CA LYS A 423 -60.33 67.34 30.55
C LYS A 423 -60.09 68.76 31.06
N PRO A 424 -60.03 69.79 30.18
CA PRO A 424 -59.94 71.18 30.63
C PRO A 424 -61.07 71.43 31.61
N GLY A 425 -60.72 71.84 32.83
CA GLY A 425 -61.73 72.12 33.85
C GLY A 425 -62.77 73.08 33.28
N LEU A 426 -64.05 72.71 33.35
CA LEU A 426 -65.13 73.67 33.22
C LEU A 426 -64.78 74.86 34.14
N PRO A 427 -64.84 76.12 33.64
CA PRO A 427 -64.52 77.27 34.48
C PRO A 427 -65.33 77.18 35.75
N LYS A 428 -64.65 77.27 36.91
CA LYS A 428 -65.30 77.30 38.22
C LYS A 428 -66.37 78.38 38.16
N THR A 429 -67.63 77.98 38.32
CA THR A 429 -68.76 78.90 38.39
C THR A 429 -68.58 79.81 39.60
N GLY A 430 -68.27 81.08 39.34
CA GLY A 430 -68.26 82.12 40.35
C GLY A 430 -67.27 83.23 40.04
N GLU A 431 -67.55 84.08 39.04
CA GLU A 431 -67.46 85.55 39.12
C GLU A 431 -67.75 86.19 37.74
N SER A 432 -68.30 87.40 37.80
CA SER A 432 -69.00 88.13 36.74
C SER A 432 -68.15 88.55 35.54
N SER A 433 -68.72 88.34 34.35
CA SER A 433 -68.67 89.15 33.12
C SER A 433 -67.54 90.18 32.94
N ASN A 434 -66.73 89.97 31.88
CA ASN A 434 -66.72 90.85 30.70
C ASN A 434 -65.96 90.17 29.54
N LEU A 435 -66.70 89.76 28.51
CA LEU A 435 -66.16 89.41 27.19
C LEU A 435 -66.08 90.67 26.33
N PRO A 436 -65.15 90.70 25.36
CA PRO A 436 -65.62 90.87 24.00
C PRO A 436 -65.24 89.70 23.10
N LEU A 437 -66.25 89.37 22.32
CA LEU A 437 -66.40 88.40 21.25
C LEU A 437 -65.38 88.62 20.12
N TYR A 438 -64.63 87.58 19.73
CA TYR A 438 -64.21 87.40 18.34
C TYR A 438 -64.71 86.05 17.84
N ILE A 439 -65.27 86.11 16.65
CA ILE A 439 -66.23 85.19 16.06
C ILE A 439 -65.57 83.89 15.57
N ILE A 440 -66.33 82.82 15.77
CA ILE A 440 -66.19 81.44 15.35
C ILE A 440 -65.97 81.30 13.83
N GLY A 441 -65.13 80.34 13.45
CA GLY A 441 -65.11 79.75 12.12
C GLY A 441 -64.72 78.28 12.21
N SER A 442 -65.63 77.44 12.71
CA SER A 442 -65.55 75.98 12.65
C SER A 442 -65.63 75.49 11.20
N ILE A 443 -64.94 74.38 10.87
CA ILE A 443 -65.51 73.22 10.15
C ILE A 443 -64.44 72.11 10.05
N PHE A 444 -64.77 70.96 10.62
CA PHE A 444 -64.16 69.65 10.37
C PHE A 444 -64.40 69.23 8.91
N ILE A 445 -63.44 68.54 8.27
CA ILE A 445 -63.71 67.40 7.37
C ILE A 445 -62.44 66.53 7.26
N LEU A 446 -62.66 65.23 7.48
CA LEU A 446 -61.83 64.05 7.18
C LEU A 446 -61.32 64.05 5.73
N LEU A 447 -60.11 63.52 5.46
CA LEU A 447 -59.91 62.40 4.52
C LEU A 447 -58.44 61.95 4.51
N GLY A 448 -58.25 60.63 4.45
CA GLY A 448 -56.96 59.97 4.45
C GLY A 448 -56.11 60.21 3.19
N PHE A 449 -54.82 59.93 3.32
CA PHE A 449 -53.92 59.75 2.20
C PHE A 449 -53.13 58.46 2.35
N ILE A 450 -53.50 57.50 1.50
CA ILE A 450 -52.64 56.43 1.02
C ILE A 450 -51.55 57.08 0.16
N LEU A 451 -50.28 56.77 0.40
CA LEU A 451 -49.29 56.79 -0.68
C LEU A 451 -48.43 55.53 -0.65
N ARG A 452 -48.72 54.64 -1.61
CA ARG A 452 -47.80 53.66 -2.17
C ARG A 452 -46.47 54.33 -2.52
N LYS A 453 -45.36 53.68 -2.21
CA LYS A 453 -44.10 53.83 -2.96
C LYS A 453 -43.76 52.47 -3.55
N ARG A 454 -43.61 52.43 -4.88
CA ARG A 454 -43.07 51.30 -5.65
C ARG A 454 -41.99 51.86 -6.57
N ILE A 455 -41.11 50.95 -7.00
CA ILE A 455 -40.02 51.04 -7.99
C ILE A 455 -38.68 51.38 -7.31
N ALA A 456 -37.60 50.59 -7.44
CA ALA A 456 -37.23 49.57 -8.43
C ALA A 456 -36.84 48.23 -7.78
#